data_AF-A0A355FXJ8-F1
#
_entry.id   AF-A0A355FXJ8-F1
#
_cell.length_a   1.000
_cell.length_b   1.000
_cell.length_c   1.000
_cell.angle_alpha   90.00
_cell.angle_beta   90.00
_cell.angle_gamma   90.00
#
_symmetry.space_group_name_H-M   'P 1'
#
loop_
_entity.id
_entity.type
_entity.pdbx_description
1 polymer ?
#
loop_
_entity_poly.entity_id
_entity_poly.type
_entity_poly.pdbx_seq_one_letter_code
_entity_poly.pdbx_strand_id
1 'polypeptide(L)' 'MRYKMGWPTKNKVKTQRSLKVRLAKRRGKTCERCEYGNYKILHVHHKDRDRKNNELDNLELICPNCHAEEHYSKE' A
#
# COMPACT_ATOMS: atom_id res chain seq x y z
N MET A 1 25.45 -14.08 -27.81
CA MET A 1 24.45 -14.51 -26.81
C MET A 1 23.45 -13.38 -26.56
N ARG A 2 22.17 -13.54 -26.94
CA ARG A 2 21.10 -12.54 -26.70
C ARG A 2 20.67 -12.64 -25.24
N TYR A 3 21.07 -11.69 -24.39
CA TYR A 3 20.52 -11.58 -23.04
C TYR A 3 19.02 -11.26 -23.16
N LYS A 4 18.16 -12.23 -22.82
CA LYS A 4 16.71 -12.04 -22.79
C LYS A 4 16.39 -11.01 -21.70
N MET A 5 16.14 -9.78 -22.13
CA MET A 5 15.63 -8.70 -21.29
C MET A 5 14.15 -8.95 -20.99
N GLY A 6 13.90 -9.86 -20.05
CA GLY A 6 12.59 -10.14 -19.46
C GLY A 6 12.58 -9.85 -17.96
N TRP A 7 13.32 -8.83 -17.53
CA TRP A 7 13.32 -8.45 -16.12
C TRP A 7 11.96 -7.84 -15.81
N PRO A 8 11.15 -8.46 -14.92
CA PRO A 8 9.92 -7.81 -14.48
C PRO A 8 10.36 -6.50 -13.85
N THR A 9 9.85 -5.39 -14.36
CA THR A 9 10.03 -4.05 -13.80
C THR A 9 9.32 -3.98 -12.46
N LYS A 10 9.74 -4.80 -11.49
CA LYS A 10 9.23 -4.76 -10.13
C LYS A 10 9.60 -3.38 -9.62
N ASN A 11 8.56 -2.57 -9.41
CA ASN A 11 8.60 -1.26 -8.84
C ASN A 11 9.58 -1.27 -7.65
N LYS A 12 10.82 -0.79 -7.84
CA LYS A 12 11.89 -0.76 -6.83
C LYS A 12 11.62 0.32 -5.77
N VAL A 13 10.36 0.57 -5.44
CA VAL A 13 10.02 1.46 -4.34
C VAL A 13 10.28 0.69 -3.06
N LYS A 14 11.47 0.86 -2.49
CA LYS A 14 11.85 0.17 -1.25
C LYS A 14 11.29 0.84 0.01
N THR A 15 10.84 2.10 -0.09
CA THR A 15 10.45 2.89 1.09
C THR A 15 8.95 3.08 1.18
N GLN A 16 8.39 2.71 2.34
CA GLN A 16 6.97 2.85 2.67
C GLN A 16 6.42 4.28 2.47
N ARG A 17 7.27 5.29 2.69
CA ARG A 17 6.94 6.71 2.48
C ARG A 17 6.63 7.03 1.01
N SER A 18 7.40 6.47 0.08
CA SER A 18 7.20 6.66 -1.35
C SER A 18 5.95 5.93 -1.85
N LEU A 19 5.67 4.73 -1.31
CA LEU A 19 4.42 4.01 -1.59
C LEU A 19 3.20 4.81 -1.14
N LYS A 20 3.24 5.36 0.08
CA LYS A 20 2.18 6.21 0.63
C LYS A 20 1.87 7.40 -0.26
N VAL A 21 2.89 8.11 -0.75
CA VAL A 21 2.71 9.25 -1.66
C VAL A 21 2.09 8.82 -2.99
N ARG A 22 2.52 7.68 -3.55
CA ARG A 22 1.97 7.16 -4.81
C ARG A 22 0.51 6.73 -4.67
N LEU A 23 0.18 6.02 -3.60
CA LEU A 23 -1.20 5.64 -3.27
C LEU A 23 -2.07 6.89 -3.12
N ALA A 24 -1.61 7.88 -2.35
CA ALA A 24 -2.39 9.09 -2.16
C ALA A 24 -2.56 9.94 -3.41
N LYS A 25 -1.60 9.90 -4.34
CA LYS A 25 -1.73 10.56 -5.65
C LYS A 25 -2.74 9.85 -6.56
N ARG A 26 -2.88 8.52 -6.43
CA ARG A 26 -3.74 7.70 -7.30
C ARG A 26 -5.17 7.54 -6.77
N ARG A 27 -5.31 7.33 -5.46
CA ARG A 27 -6.57 6.98 -4.79
C ARG A 27 -7.11 8.11 -3.89
N GLY A 28 -6.29 9.11 -3.60
CA GLY A 28 -6.66 10.24 -2.76
C GLY A 28 -6.06 10.17 -1.35
N LYS A 29 -6.26 11.27 -0.62
CA LYS A 29 -5.66 11.52 0.71
C LYS A 29 -6.59 11.09 1.85
N THR A 30 -7.51 10.18 1.57
CA THR A 30 -8.57 9.68 2.45
C THR A 30 -8.37 8.20 2.74
N CYS A 31 -8.90 7.72 3.87
CA CYS A 31 -8.96 6.28 4.14
C CYS A 31 -9.85 5.61 3.10
N GLU A 32 -9.43 4.47 2.55
CA GLU A 32 -10.24 3.73 1.57
C GLU A 32 -11.40 2.95 2.19
N ARG A 33 -11.41 2.75 3.52
CA ARG A 33 -12.45 2.00 4.23
C ARG A 33 -13.51 2.89 4.89
N CYS A 34 -13.09 4.01 5.47
CA CYS A 34 -13.97 4.90 6.23
C CYS A 34 -13.90 6.37 5.79
N GLU A 35 -13.26 6.65 4.64
CA GLU A 35 -13.17 7.98 4.02
C GLU A 35 -12.50 9.07 4.89
N TYR A 36 -11.85 8.68 5.99
CA TYR A 36 -11.20 9.60 6.91
C TYR A 36 -10.16 10.49 6.21
N GLY A 37 -10.41 11.79 6.18
CA GLY A 37 -9.66 12.79 5.39
C GLY A 37 -8.32 13.24 5.94
N ASN A 38 -7.67 12.46 6.81
CA ASN A 38 -6.39 12.85 7.42
C ASN A 38 -5.23 12.00 6.91
N TYR A 39 -4.70 12.38 5.75
CA TYR A 39 -3.55 11.73 5.13
C TYR A 39 -2.32 11.53 6.04
N LYS A 40 -2.09 12.43 7.01
CA LYS A 40 -0.93 12.32 7.90
C LYS A 40 -0.97 11.03 8.70
N ILE A 41 -2.16 10.65 9.19
CA ILE A 41 -2.33 9.45 10.00
C ILE A 41 -2.57 8.19 9.17
N LEU A 42 -2.78 8.27 7.85
CA LEU A 42 -3.03 7.06 7.06
C LEU A 42 -1.78 6.17 6.96
N HIS A 43 -1.96 4.87 7.00
CA HIS A 43 -0.93 3.84 6.85
C HIS A 43 -1.13 3.06 5.55
N VAL A 44 -0.04 2.49 5.06
CA VAL A 44 -0.06 1.58 3.92
C VAL A 44 -0.28 0.17 4.45
N HIS A 45 -1.39 -0.45 4.07
CA HIS A 45 -1.73 -1.83 4.37
C HIS A 45 -1.46 -2.72 3.16
N HIS A 46 -1.03 -3.96 3.39
CA HIS A 46 -0.86 -4.96 2.33
C HIS A 46 -2.01 -5.96 2.47
N LYS A 47 -2.89 -6.03 1.46
CA LYS A 47 -4.05 -6.94 1.44
C LYS A 47 -3.65 -8.40 1.61
N ASP A 48 -2.58 -8.81 0.92
CA ASP A 48 -2.03 -10.17 0.97
C ASP A 48 -1.17 -10.46 2.21
N ARG A 49 -0.95 -9.47 3.08
CA ARG A 49 -0.05 -9.53 4.24
C ARG A 49 1.42 -9.87 3.88
N ASP A 50 1.78 -9.85 2.60
CA ASP A 50 3.15 -10.08 2.13
C ASP A 50 3.88 -8.75 1.93
N ARG A 51 4.83 -8.46 2.81
CA ARG A 51 5.66 -7.24 2.77
C ARG A 51 6.57 -7.17 1.53
N LYS A 52 6.74 -8.27 0.78
CA LYS A 52 7.51 -8.30 -0.47
C LYS A 52 6.66 -7.83 -1.66
N ASN A 53 5.33 -7.91 -1.56
CA ASN A 53 4.42 -7.55 -2.63
C ASN A 53 4.04 -6.05 -2.57
N ASN A 54 4.92 -5.24 -3.15
CA ASN A 54 4.77 -3.78 -3.20
C ASN A 54 3.93 -3.28 -4.39
N GLU A 55 3.06 -4.13 -4.95
CA GLU A 55 2.18 -3.74 -6.04
C GLU A 55 1.10 -2.77 -5.56
N LEU A 56 0.93 -1.64 -6.26
CA LEU A 56 -0.03 -0.59 -5.87
C LEU A 56 -1.48 -1.08 -5.77
N ASP A 57 -1.82 -2.21 -6.39
CA ASP A 57 -3.14 -2.84 -6.32
C ASP A 57 -3.33 -3.63 -5.02
N ASN A 58 -2.28 -4.32 -4.59
CA ASN A 58 -2.18 -5.07 -3.34
C ASN A 58 -2.06 -4.14 -2.10
N LEU A 59 -1.66 -2.90 -2.31
CA LEU A 59 -1.55 -1.90 -1.25
C LEU A 59 -2.85 -1.11 -1.07
N GLU A 60 -3.16 -0.77 0.17
CA GLU A 60 -4.29 0.09 0.54
C GLU A 60 -3.87 1.20 1.48
N LEU A 61 -4.55 2.33 1.38
CA LEU A 61 -4.35 3.49 2.24
C LEU A 61 -5.47 3.53 3.29
N ILE A 62 -5.17 3.08 4.51
CA ILE A 62 -6.18 2.98 5.58
C ILE A 62 -5.74 3.72 6.84
N CYS A 63 -6.69 4.17 7.65
CA CYS A 63 -6.43 4.84 8.93
C CYS A 63 -5.99 3.81 10.00
N PRO A 64 -5.36 4.25 11.11
CA PRO A 64 -4.89 3.34 12.15
C PRO A 64 -6.04 2.56 12.81
N ASN A 65 -7.25 3.14 12.86
CA ASN A 65 -8.44 2.45 13.35
C ASN A 65 -8.78 1.26 12.45
N CYS A 66 -9.00 1.50 11.16
CA CYS A 66 -9.32 0.45 10.20
C CYS A 66 -8.18 -0.58 10.04
N HIS A 67 -6.93 -0.13 10.17
CA HIS A 67 -5.78 -1.04 10.18
C HIS A 67 -5.80 -1.95 11.40
N ALA A 68 -6.08 -1.40 12.59
CA ALA A 68 -6.25 -2.19 13.80
C ALA A 68 -7.41 -3.18 13.66
N GLU A 69 -8.58 -2.72 13.20
CA GLU A 69 -9.75 -3.58 12.95
C GLU A 69 -9.40 -4.78 12.05
N GLU A 70 -8.61 -4.61 10.99
CA GLU A 70 -8.18 -5.74 10.14
C GLU A 70 -7.32 -6.80 10.86
N HIS A 71 -6.54 -6.37 11.86
CA HIS A 71 -5.69 -7.27 12.65
C HIS A 71 -6.43 -7.88 13.84
N TYR A 72 -7.34 -7.14 14.49
CA TYR A 72 -8.09 -7.58 15.66
C TYR A 72 -9.38 -8.35 15.29
N SER A 73 -10.05 -8.04 14.19
CA SER A 73 -11.27 -8.76 13.76
C SER A 73 -10.99 -10.15 13.18
N LYS A 74 -9.73 -10.60 13.16
CA LYS A 74 -9.35 -11.97 12.78
C LYS A 74 -8.90 -12.82 13.98
N GLU A 75 -9.24 -12.43 15.20
CA GLU A 75 -9.14 -13.30 16.39
C GLU A 75 -10.30 -14.31 16.45
#